data_AF-A0A1Z5IM37-F1
#
_entry.id   AF-A0A1Z5IM37-F1
#
_cell.length_a   1.000
_cell.length_b   1.000
_cell.length_c   1.000
_cell.angle_alpha   90.00
_cell.angle_beta   90.00
_cell.angle_gamma   90.00
#
_symmetry.space_group_name_H-M   'P 1'
#
loop_
_entity.id
_entity.type
_entity.pdbx_description
1 polymer ?
#
loop_
_entity_poly.entity_id
_entity_poly.type
_entity_poly.pdbx_seq_one_letter_code
_entity_poly.pdbx_strand_id
1 'polypeptide(L)'
;MAFQTHYNFGGAKTHNGGSKSAAKKVLKQFWRYLQGQGAQLSDPVTVSEVATLQHDLLAYGNRVVNSYRVSGGAYAAALNQYVTDCGAYLDQFITENTTSADTQLTGSRQAFMVQFEHQVNQLIRHYETVITKG
;
A
#
# COMPACT_ATOMS: atom_id res chain seq x y z
N MET A 1 -20.16 16.55 42.65
CA MET A 1 -21.35 16.46 41.77
C MET A 1 -20.85 16.40 40.34
N ALA A 2 -21.31 15.40 39.59
CA ALA A 2 -20.85 15.08 38.24
C ALA A 2 -21.18 16.20 37.25
N PHE A 3 -20.21 16.60 36.43
CA PHE A 3 -20.51 17.31 35.19
C PHE A 3 -20.98 16.27 34.16
N GLN A 4 -22.29 16.21 33.98
CA GLN A 4 -22.96 15.43 32.95
C GLN A 4 -22.43 15.82 31.58
N THR A 5 -21.80 14.85 30.92
CA THR A 5 -21.48 14.86 29.50
C THR A 5 -22.77 14.97 28.69
N HIS A 6 -23.04 16.14 28.11
CA HIS A 6 -23.96 16.27 26.98
C HIS A 6 -23.14 16.57 25.73
N TYR A 7 -22.58 15.53 25.12
CA TYR A 7 -22.14 15.63 23.73
C TYR A 7 -23.36 15.45 22.83
N ASN A 8 -23.78 16.57 22.25
CA ASN A 8 -24.88 16.69 21.32
C ASN A 8 -24.60 15.85 20.05
N PHE A 9 -25.24 14.69 19.92
CA PHE A 9 -25.31 13.97 18.64
C PHE A 9 -26.35 14.66 17.74
N GLY A 10 -26.01 15.85 17.27
CA GLY A 10 -26.85 16.67 16.42
C GLY A 10 -26.00 17.51 15.49
N GLY A 11 -25.60 16.91 14.37
CA GLY A 11 -24.89 17.62 13.31
C GLY A 11 -24.33 16.63 12.31
N ALA A 12 -25.03 16.46 11.18
CA ALA A 12 -24.51 15.76 10.02
C ALA A 12 -23.15 16.38 9.64
N LYS A 13 -22.06 15.73 10.04
CA LYS A 13 -20.76 15.90 9.41
C LYS A 13 -20.59 14.69 8.51
N THR A 14 -20.86 14.87 7.23
CA THR A 14 -20.35 14.00 6.17
C THR A 14 -18.84 13.89 6.33
N HIS A 15 -18.37 12.87 7.06
CA HIS A 15 -16.96 12.53 7.12
C HIS A 15 -16.58 11.98 5.75
N ASN A 16 -15.93 12.81 4.94
CA ASN A 16 -15.37 12.45 3.63
C ASN A 16 -14.30 11.33 3.69
N GLY A 17 -14.07 10.72 4.86
CA GLY A 17 -13.16 9.59 5.07
C GLY A 17 -13.56 8.33 4.29
N GLY A 18 -14.85 8.15 3.97
CA GLY A 18 -15.34 7.01 3.18
C GLY A 18 -15.43 7.22 1.67
N SER A 19 -14.98 8.37 1.17
CA SER A 19 -15.19 8.80 -0.22
C SER A 19 -14.19 8.21 -1.22
N LYS A 20 -14.55 8.22 -2.51
CA LYS A 20 -13.62 7.93 -3.64
C LYS A 20 -12.30 8.70 -3.52
N SER A 21 -12.40 9.97 -3.14
CA SER A 21 -11.23 10.84 -2.95
C SER A 21 -10.32 10.39 -1.81
N ALA A 22 -10.90 9.87 -0.71
CA ALA A 22 -10.13 9.30 0.39
C ALA A 22 -9.48 7.97 -0.01
N ALA A 23 -10.16 7.11 -0.78
CA ALA A 23 -9.56 5.90 -1.32
C ALA A 23 -8.37 6.20 -2.27
N LYS A 24 -8.50 7.19 -3.16
CA LYS A 24 -7.38 7.65 -4.00
C LYS A 24 -6.22 8.22 -3.18
N LYS A 25 -6.49 8.84 -2.03
CA LYS A 25 -5.43 9.28 -1.11
C LYS A 25 -4.68 8.09 -0.50
N VAL A 26 -5.37 6.99 -0.17
CA VAL A 26 -4.73 5.76 0.32
C VAL A 26 -3.77 5.18 -0.72
N LEU A 27 -4.19 5.07 -1.99
CA LEU A 27 -3.31 4.63 -3.08
C LEU A 27 -2.04 5.49 -3.19
N LYS A 28 -2.20 6.82 -3.13
CA LYS A 28 -1.06 7.76 -3.17
C LYS A 28 -0.16 7.66 -1.94
N GLN A 29 -0.72 7.43 -0.76
CA GLN A 29 0.06 7.27 0.47
C GLN A 29 0.91 5.99 0.39
N PHE A 30 0.32 4.88 -0.05
CA PHE A 30 1.02 3.63 -0.27
C PHE A 30 2.16 3.78 -1.28
N TRP A 31 1.89 4.43 -2.42
CA TRP A 31 2.90 4.74 -3.42
C TRP A 31 4.11 5.49 -2.83
N ARG A 32 3.87 6.57 -2.08
CA ARG A 32 4.96 7.36 -1.47
C ARG A 32 5.76 6.55 -0.45
N TYR A 33 5.09 5.70 0.31
CA TYR A 33 5.76 4.82 1.27
C TYR A 33 6.67 3.82 0.55
N LEU A 34 6.20 3.20 -0.53
CA LEU A 34 6.99 2.31 -1.39
C LEU A 34 8.24 3.00 -1.93
N GLN A 35 8.11 4.20 -2.47
CA GLN A 35 9.27 4.96 -2.96
C GLN A 35 10.28 5.26 -1.84
N GLY A 36 9.79 5.57 -0.64
CA GLY A 36 10.62 5.78 0.54
C GLY A 36 11.38 4.52 0.96
N GLN A 37 10.72 3.36 0.97
CA GLN A 37 11.36 2.07 1.30
C GLN A 37 12.37 1.67 0.22
N GLY A 38 12.01 1.81 -1.05
CA GLY A 38 12.92 1.54 -2.17
C GLY A 38 14.18 2.42 -2.19
N ALA A 39 14.08 3.63 -1.66
CA ALA A 39 15.23 4.51 -1.50
C ALA A 39 16.27 3.98 -0.50
N GLN A 40 15.87 3.11 0.43
CA GLN A 40 16.70 2.55 1.51
C GLN A 40 17.36 1.22 1.17
N LEU A 41 16.98 0.59 0.06
CA LEU A 41 17.58 -0.68 -0.37
C LEU A 41 19.05 -0.50 -0.74
N SER A 42 19.84 -1.56 -0.60
CA SER A 42 21.23 -1.61 -1.05
C SER A 42 21.33 -1.65 -2.59
N ASP A 43 22.54 -1.47 -3.12
CA ASP A 43 22.83 -1.55 -4.55
C ASP A 43 24.08 -2.40 -4.79
N PRO A 44 23.96 -3.63 -5.32
CA PRO A 44 22.73 -4.29 -5.79
C PRO A 44 21.85 -4.81 -4.65
N VAL A 45 20.53 -4.77 -4.86
CA VAL A 45 19.50 -5.23 -3.89
C VAL A 45 19.60 -6.74 -3.68
N THR A 46 19.39 -7.22 -2.45
CA THR A 46 19.33 -8.66 -2.15
C THR A 46 17.90 -9.20 -2.11
N VAL A 47 17.73 -10.51 -2.29
CA VAL A 47 16.41 -11.19 -2.12
C VAL A 47 15.86 -10.98 -0.70
N SER A 48 16.71 -11.01 0.33
CA SER A 48 16.32 -10.73 1.72
C SER A 48 15.78 -9.30 1.90
N GLU A 49 16.36 -8.30 1.25
CA GLU A 49 15.85 -6.93 1.27
C GLU A 49 14.50 -6.82 0.55
N VAL A 50 14.29 -7.55 -0.55
CA VAL A 50 12.99 -7.60 -1.23
C VAL A 50 11.92 -8.26 -0.34
N ALA A 51 12.28 -9.32 0.40
CA ALA A 51 11.37 -9.96 1.36
C ALA A 51 10.99 -9.00 2.51
N THR A 52 11.96 -8.27 3.06
CA THR A 52 11.70 -7.23 4.06
C THR A 52 10.80 -6.12 3.48
N LEU A 53 11.11 -5.64 2.28
CA LEU A 53 10.28 -4.65 1.58
C LEU A 53 8.84 -5.14 1.41
N GLN A 54 8.64 -6.37 0.97
CA GLN A 54 7.31 -6.97 0.83
C GLN A 54 6.56 -6.98 2.16
N HIS A 55 7.19 -7.47 3.21
CA HIS A 55 6.61 -7.52 4.55
C HIS A 55 6.19 -6.13 5.04
N ASP A 56 7.06 -5.14 4.90
CA ASP A 56 6.83 -3.76 5.36
C ASP A 56 5.74 -3.06 4.56
N LEU A 57 5.69 -3.28 3.24
CA LEU A 57 4.63 -2.79 2.37
C LEU A 57 3.27 -3.39 2.77
N LEU A 58 3.19 -4.70 2.99
CA LEU A 58 1.96 -5.36 3.42
C LEU A 58 1.50 -4.86 4.79
N ALA A 59 2.42 -4.73 5.75
CA ALA A 59 2.11 -4.22 7.08
C ALA A 59 1.59 -2.76 7.02
N TYR A 60 2.25 -1.89 6.28
CA TYR A 60 1.82 -0.51 6.07
C TYR A 60 0.48 -0.42 5.35
N GLY A 61 0.32 -1.16 4.25
CA GLY A 61 -0.90 -1.20 3.45
C GLY A 61 -2.10 -1.64 4.28
N ASN A 62 -1.98 -2.76 5.01
CA ASN A 62 -3.02 -3.24 5.91
C ASN A 62 -3.41 -2.20 6.97
N ARG A 63 -2.43 -1.50 7.55
CA ARG A 63 -2.68 -0.44 8.52
C ARG A 63 -3.48 0.72 7.92
N VAL A 64 -3.07 1.24 6.76
CA VAL A 64 -3.73 2.40 6.13
C VAL A 64 -5.12 2.01 5.61
N VAL A 65 -5.27 0.83 5.02
CA VAL A 65 -6.58 0.31 4.57
C VAL A 65 -7.52 0.10 5.76
N ASN A 66 -7.01 -0.42 6.88
CA ASN A 66 -7.80 -0.55 8.09
C ASN A 66 -8.24 0.81 8.64
N SER A 67 -7.34 1.81 8.68
CA SER A 67 -7.69 3.18 9.06
C SER A 67 -8.77 3.79 8.16
N TYR A 68 -8.71 3.53 6.85
CA TYR A 68 -9.74 3.94 5.90
C TYR A 68 -11.08 3.23 6.16
N ARG A 69 -11.05 1.92 6.38
CA ARG A 69 -12.23 1.10 6.67
C ARG A 69 -12.94 1.55 7.94
N VAL A 70 -12.22 1.73 9.06
CA VAL A 70 -12.82 2.18 10.34
C VAL A 70 -13.37 3.60 10.26
N SER A 71 -12.92 4.39 9.27
CA SER A 71 -13.46 5.72 8.97
C SER A 71 -14.71 5.69 8.07
N GLY A 72 -15.31 4.52 7.82
CA GLY A 72 -16.48 4.35 6.95
C GLY A 72 -16.15 4.13 5.47
N GLY A 73 -14.96 3.61 5.17
CA GLY A 73 -14.46 3.39 3.81
C GLY A 73 -15.23 2.36 2.98
N ALA A 74 -16.00 2.80 1.99
CA ALA A 74 -16.76 1.92 1.07
C ALA A 74 -15.86 1.09 0.12
N TYR A 75 -14.65 1.56 -0.15
CA TYR A 75 -13.71 0.95 -1.10
C TYR A 75 -12.60 0.12 -0.41
N ALA A 76 -12.77 -0.24 0.86
CA ALA A 76 -11.73 -0.91 1.63
C ALA A 76 -11.32 -2.27 1.02
N ALA A 77 -12.27 -3.02 0.45
CA ALA A 77 -11.99 -4.28 -0.24
C ALA A 77 -11.08 -4.08 -1.46
N ALA A 78 -11.37 -3.09 -2.30
CA ALA A 78 -10.55 -2.77 -3.47
C ALA A 78 -9.13 -2.32 -3.07
N LEU A 79 -9.02 -1.50 -2.01
CA LEU A 79 -7.72 -1.09 -1.49
C LEU A 79 -6.94 -2.25 -0.86
N ASN A 80 -7.62 -3.19 -0.22
CA ASN A 80 -6.97 -4.38 0.33
C ASN A 80 -6.41 -5.25 -0.79
N GLN A 81 -7.19 -5.50 -1.84
CA GLN A 81 -6.74 -6.26 -3.00
C GLN A 81 -5.55 -5.57 -3.70
N TYR A 82 -5.58 -4.24 -3.83
CA TYR A 82 -4.42 -3.48 -4.32
C TYR A 82 -3.13 -3.77 -3.55
N VAL A 83 -3.19 -3.76 -2.21
CA VAL A 83 -2.03 -4.07 -1.35
C VAL A 83 -1.59 -5.51 -1.54
N THR A 84 -2.53 -6.46 -1.60
CA THR A 84 -2.25 -7.88 -1.85
C THR A 84 -1.57 -8.09 -3.21
N ASP A 85 -2.06 -7.48 -4.27
CA ASP A 85 -1.50 -7.62 -5.63
C ASP A 85 -0.07 -7.04 -5.71
N CYS A 86 0.21 -5.94 -5.00
CA CYS A 86 1.57 -5.41 -4.88
C CYS A 86 2.50 -6.40 -4.17
N GLY A 87 2.03 -7.02 -3.08
CA GLY A 87 2.79 -8.03 -2.35
C GLY A 87 3.00 -9.32 -3.14
N ALA A 88 2.01 -9.74 -3.94
CA ALA A 88 2.09 -10.93 -4.79
C ALA A 88 3.13 -10.77 -5.92
N TYR A 89 3.27 -9.56 -6.48
CA TYR A 89 4.35 -9.30 -7.44
C TYR A 89 5.74 -9.49 -6.82
N LEU A 90 5.95 -8.96 -5.61
CA LEU A 90 7.21 -9.16 -4.89
C LEU A 90 7.41 -10.61 -4.48
N ASP A 91 6.35 -11.33 -4.13
CA ASP A 91 6.38 -12.77 -3.80
C ASP A 91 6.85 -13.61 -4.99
N GLN A 92 6.27 -13.35 -6.16
CA GLN A 92 6.67 -13.97 -7.41
C GLN A 92 8.13 -13.64 -7.73
N PHE A 93 8.52 -12.38 -7.59
CA PHE A 93 9.90 -11.94 -7.83
C PHE A 93 10.89 -12.64 -6.90
N ILE A 94 10.56 -12.77 -5.61
CA ILE A 94 11.37 -13.53 -4.63
C ILE A 94 11.46 -14.99 -5.07
N THR A 95 10.34 -15.64 -5.37
CA THR A 95 10.28 -17.06 -5.76
C THR A 95 11.13 -17.36 -6.99
N GLU A 96 11.08 -16.50 -8.01
CA GLU A 96 11.87 -16.62 -9.24
C GLU A 96 13.38 -16.46 -9.01
N ASN A 97 13.78 -15.70 -7.98
CA ASN A 97 15.18 -15.39 -7.66
C ASN A 97 15.70 -16.18 -6.44
N THR A 98 14.90 -17.09 -5.87
CA THR A 98 15.27 -17.84 -4.66
C THR A 98 16.20 -19.01 -5.03
N THR A 99 17.50 -18.72 -5.06
CA THR A 99 18.54 -19.72 -4.83
C THR A 99 19.11 -19.64 -3.41
N SER A 100 19.10 -18.46 -2.78
CA SER A 100 19.45 -18.19 -1.36
C SER A 100 19.04 -16.77 -0.94
N ALA A 101 18.86 -16.50 0.36
CA ALA A 101 18.40 -15.20 0.86
C ALA A 101 19.39 -14.04 0.60
N ASP A 102 20.69 -14.33 0.56
CA ASP A 102 21.75 -13.37 0.24
C ASP A 102 22.09 -13.32 -1.26
N THR A 103 21.26 -13.92 -2.12
CA THR A 103 21.42 -13.75 -3.56
C THR A 103 21.19 -12.28 -3.92
N GLN A 104 22.25 -11.63 -4.40
CA GLN A 104 22.17 -10.30 -5.00
C GLN A 104 21.42 -10.41 -6.33
N LEU A 105 20.49 -9.50 -6.55
CA LEU A 105 19.76 -9.42 -7.81
C LEU A 105 20.70 -8.98 -8.92
N THR A 106 20.49 -9.54 -10.11
CA THR A 106 21.24 -9.15 -11.30
C THR A 106 20.74 -7.80 -11.79
N GLY A 107 21.38 -6.71 -11.34
CA GLY A 107 21.06 -5.36 -11.77
C GLY A 107 21.22 -4.33 -10.66
N SER A 108 21.13 -3.05 -11.02
CA SER A 108 21.14 -1.99 -10.03
C SER A 108 19.81 -1.91 -9.30
N ARG A 109 19.85 -1.38 -8.06
CA ARG A 109 18.65 -0.98 -7.32
C ARG A 109 17.70 -0.13 -8.15
N GLN A 110 18.23 0.77 -8.97
CA GLN A 110 17.43 1.61 -9.85
C GLN A 110 16.66 0.76 -10.88
N ALA A 111 17.29 -0.25 -11.48
CA ALA A 111 16.62 -1.12 -12.45
C ALA A 111 15.47 -1.91 -11.79
N PHE A 112 15.71 -2.48 -10.61
CA PHE A 112 14.68 -3.14 -9.81
C PHE A 112 13.52 -2.18 -9.48
N MET A 113 13.84 -1.00 -8.95
CA MET A 113 12.83 -0.02 -8.56
C MET A 113 11.99 0.45 -9.75
N VAL A 114 12.59 0.68 -10.92
CA VAL A 114 11.83 1.07 -12.13
C VAL A 114 10.84 -0.02 -12.54
N GLN A 115 11.23 -1.29 -12.50
CA GLN A 115 10.33 -2.40 -12.84
C GLN A 115 9.18 -2.50 -11.84
N PHE A 116 9.49 -2.46 -10.54
CA PHE A 116 8.48 -2.55 -9.50
C PHE A 116 7.52 -1.34 -9.51
N GLU A 117 8.06 -0.13 -9.64
CA GLU A 117 7.28 1.10 -9.80
C GLU A 117 6.36 1.06 -11.03
N HIS A 118 6.83 0.49 -12.14
CA HIS A 118 5.99 0.32 -13.33
C HIS A 118 4.79 -0.59 -13.03
N GLN A 119 5.02 -1.73 -12.39
CA GLN A 119 3.95 -2.65 -12.02
C GLN A 119 2.95 -2.00 -11.07
N VAL A 120 3.43 -1.34 -10.02
CA VAL A 120 2.54 -0.69 -9.05
C VAL A 120 1.77 0.47 -9.67
N ASN A 121 2.35 1.19 -10.64
CA ASN A 121 1.62 2.21 -11.41
C ASN A 121 0.47 1.62 -12.24
N GLN A 122 0.65 0.44 -12.85
CA GLN A 122 -0.44 -0.25 -13.55
C GLN A 122 -1.56 -0.64 -12.58
N LEU A 123 -1.20 -1.18 -11.40
CA LEU A 123 -2.16 -1.51 -10.34
C LEU A 123 -2.91 -0.26 -9.86
N ILE A 124 -2.22 0.86 -9.62
CA ILE A 124 -2.87 2.13 -9.25
C ILE A 124 -3.91 2.53 -10.29
N ARG A 125 -3.60 2.50 -11.59
CA ARG A 125 -4.56 2.85 -12.65
C ARG A 125 -5.76 1.90 -12.67
N HIS A 126 -5.51 0.61 -12.47
CA HIS A 126 -6.58 -0.40 -12.37
C HIS A 126 -7.52 -0.10 -11.20
N TYR A 127 -6.98 0.05 -9.98
CA TYR A 127 -7.77 0.27 -8.78
C TYR A 127 -8.41 1.67 -8.72
N GLU A 128 -7.78 2.70 -9.29
CA GLU A 128 -8.43 3.99 -9.48
C GLU A 128 -9.67 3.87 -10.39
N THR A 129 -9.61 3.02 -11.42
CA THR A 129 -10.75 2.76 -12.31
C THR A 129 -11.86 2.03 -11.56
N VAL A 130 -11.53 1.00 -10.77
CA VAL A 130 -12.49 0.26 -9.93
C VAL A 130 -13.18 1.20 -8.94
N ILE A 131 -12.42 2.02 -8.22
CA ILE A 131 -12.94 3.02 -7.26
C ILE A 131 -13.80 4.08 -7.95
N THR A 132 -13.47 4.45 -9.19
CA THR A 132 -14.22 5.49 -9.93
C THR A 132 -15.55 4.95 -10.45
N LYS A 133 -15.61 3.68 -10.86
CA LYS A 133 -16.83 3.03 -11.40
C LYS A 133 -17.76 2.47 -10.32
N GLY A 134 -17.23 2.01 -9.19
CA GLY A 134 -18.02 1.58 -8.01
C GLY A 134 -18.56 2.75 -7.20
#